data_AF-A0A378MWY4-F1
#
_entry.id   AF-A0A378MWY4-F1
#
_cell.length_a   1.000
_cell.length_b   1.000
_cell.length_c   1.000
_cell.angle_alpha   90.00
_cell.angle_beta   90.00
_cell.angle_gamma   90.00
#
_symmetry.space_group_name_H-M   'P 1'
#
loop_
_entity.id
_entity.type
_entity.pdbx_description
1 polymer ?
#
loop_
_entity_poly.entity_id
_entity_poly.type
_entity_poly.pdbx_seq_one_letter_code
_entity_poly.pdbx_strand_id
1 'polypeptide(L)'
;MLAIISQIFSFFDKKEPSKAQEKSTQSSQSHQVSTSSLGNYDVQMKNDRLKQHIVDTDYYTLALSWSPAFCQKQKRNNHGKIPSHLEYQCGGSADFGWVIHGLWPQSGKARSVDEHPRYCQGDLPMVAEQTIKQYLPESPGATLLQGEWEKHGACAFNQADDYFAKQKSYLISSNYRIPKCLN
;
A
#
# COMPACT_ATOMS: atom_id res chain seq x y z
N MET A 1 41.30 -0.62 -39.05
CA MET A 1 41.01 0.59 -38.24
C MET A 1 39.55 0.96 -38.50
N LEU A 2 38.63 0.48 -37.66
CA LEU A 2 37.18 0.70 -37.82
C LEU A 2 36.77 1.92 -37.00
N ALA A 3 36.31 2.97 -37.68
CA ALA A 3 35.95 4.25 -37.08
C ALA A 3 34.53 4.20 -36.48
N ILE A 4 34.43 4.66 -35.24
CA ILE A 4 33.20 4.79 -34.45
C ILE A 4 32.47 6.05 -34.90
N ILE A 5 31.23 5.93 -35.37
CA ILE A 5 30.36 7.09 -35.65
C ILE A 5 29.60 7.43 -34.38
N SER A 6 30.04 8.48 -33.68
CA SER A 6 29.29 9.15 -32.63
C SER A 6 28.36 10.18 -33.28
N GLN A 7 27.04 10.06 -33.08
CA GLN A 7 26.11 11.13 -33.44
C GLN A 7 25.72 11.89 -32.18
N ILE A 8 26.21 13.13 -32.11
CA ILE A 8 25.80 14.16 -31.16
C ILE A 8 24.59 14.87 -31.78
N PHE A 9 23.42 14.79 -31.14
CA PHE A 9 22.29 15.65 -31.50
C PHE A 9 22.32 16.90 -30.61
N SER A 10 22.64 18.04 -31.22
CA SER A 10 22.48 19.36 -30.63
C SER A 10 21.10 19.89 -31.02
N PHE A 11 20.22 20.10 -30.05
CA PHE A 11 18.92 20.74 -30.28
C PHE A 11 19.08 22.26 -30.17
N PHE A 12 18.80 22.96 -31.26
CA PHE A 12 18.65 24.41 -31.33
C PHE A 12 17.17 24.78 -31.15
N ASP A 13 16.87 25.58 -30.13
CA ASP A 13 15.54 26.15 -29.91
C ASP A 13 15.27 27.27 -30.93
N LYS A 14 14.33 27.03 -31.86
CA LYS A 14 13.77 28.08 -32.73
C LYS A 14 12.43 28.54 -32.15
N LYS A 15 12.39 29.81 -31.77
CA LYS A 15 11.21 30.53 -31.28
C LYS A 15 10.44 31.09 -32.48
N GLU A 16 9.21 30.65 -32.71
CA GLU A 16 8.29 31.23 -33.70
C GLU A 16 7.19 32.11 -33.04
N PRO A 17 6.68 33.13 -33.76
CA PRO A 17 5.86 34.19 -33.20
C PRO A 17 4.36 33.82 -33.11
N SER A 18 3.69 34.44 -32.14
CA SER A 18 2.27 34.24 -31.84
C SER A 18 1.34 34.71 -32.96
N LYS A 19 0.39 33.86 -33.35
CA LYS A 19 -0.79 34.27 -34.11
C LYS A 19 -2.04 34.05 -33.26
N ALA A 20 -2.79 35.12 -33.06
CA ALA A 20 -4.09 35.12 -32.39
C ALA A 20 -5.21 34.81 -33.38
N GLN A 21 -6.16 33.98 -32.95
CA GLN A 21 -7.60 33.88 -33.29
C GLN A 21 -8.07 32.48 -32.85
N GLU A 22 -9.30 32.16 -32.46
CA GLU A 22 -10.44 32.87 -31.90
C GLU A 22 -11.41 31.73 -31.51
N LYS A 23 -11.81 31.67 -30.24
CA LYS A 23 -13.08 31.14 -29.72
C LYS A 23 -13.63 29.79 -30.27
N SER A 24 -13.37 28.70 -29.54
CA SER A 24 -14.38 27.65 -29.32
C SER A 24 -14.49 27.33 -27.84
N THR A 25 -15.70 27.45 -27.33
CA THR A 25 -16.11 27.12 -25.97
C THR A 25 -15.65 25.71 -25.58
N GLN A 26 -14.74 25.62 -24.61
CA GLN A 26 -14.57 24.42 -23.81
C GLN A 26 -14.22 24.86 -22.39
N SER A 27 -15.25 24.74 -21.54
CA SER A 27 -15.15 24.78 -20.09
C SER A 27 -13.88 24.06 -19.64
N SER A 28 -12.98 24.79 -19.02
CA SER A 28 -11.78 24.27 -18.37
C SER A 28 -12.21 23.38 -17.21
N GLN A 29 -12.55 22.13 -17.49
CA GLN A 29 -12.59 21.10 -16.46
C GLN A 29 -11.13 20.81 -16.11
N SER A 30 -10.64 21.46 -15.05
CA SER A 30 -9.56 20.91 -14.26
C SER A 30 -9.88 19.43 -14.06
N HIS A 31 -9.00 18.52 -14.50
CA HIS A 31 -9.05 17.13 -14.06
C HIS A 31 -9.01 17.16 -12.53
N GLN A 32 -10.18 17.03 -11.92
CA GLN A 32 -10.31 16.76 -10.50
C GLN A 32 -9.67 15.39 -10.30
N VAL A 33 -8.46 15.36 -9.75
CA VAL A 33 -7.90 14.15 -9.17
C VAL A 33 -8.99 13.61 -8.27
N SER A 34 -9.50 12.41 -8.55
CA SER A 34 -10.67 11.88 -7.87
C SER A 34 -10.38 11.77 -6.37
N THR A 35 -10.88 12.75 -5.63
CA THR A 35 -10.92 12.89 -4.18
C THR A 35 -11.91 11.93 -3.53
N SER A 36 -12.07 10.72 -4.07
CA SER A 36 -12.96 9.72 -3.48
C SER A 36 -12.36 9.26 -2.16
N SER A 37 -13.11 9.49 -1.07
CA SER A 37 -12.76 9.00 0.26
C SER A 37 -12.69 7.46 0.25
N LEU A 38 -11.80 6.89 1.07
CA LEU A 38 -11.70 5.44 1.27
C LEU A 38 -12.82 4.89 2.15
N GLY A 39 -13.71 5.75 2.66
CA GLY A 39 -14.79 5.37 3.58
C GLY A 39 -14.27 5.05 4.98
N ASN A 40 -15.03 4.26 5.73
CA ASN A 40 -14.63 3.82 7.06
C ASN A 40 -13.80 2.54 6.96
N TYR A 41 -12.50 2.64 7.21
CA TYR A 41 -11.55 1.53 7.26
C TYR A 41 -11.04 1.24 8.67
N ASP A 42 -11.72 1.79 9.68
CA ASP A 42 -11.41 1.56 11.09
C ASP A 42 -11.54 0.07 11.43
N VAL A 43 -10.62 -0.41 12.26
CA VAL A 43 -10.74 -1.73 12.89
C VAL A 43 -11.08 -1.50 14.36
N GLN A 44 -11.70 -2.50 14.99
CA GLN A 44 -12.03 -2.40 16.41
C GLN A 44 -11.32 -3.54 17.12
N MET A 45 -10.35 -3.22 17.97
CA MET A 45 -9.56 -4.17 18.73
C MET A 45 -10.45 -5.19 19.49
N LYS A 46 -11.61 -4.76 19.99
CA LYS A 46 -12.56 -5.62 20.73
C LYS A 46 -13.09 -6.81 19.90
N ASN A 47 -13.03 -6.74 18.58
CA ASN A 47 -13.48 -7.81 17.68
C ASN A 47 -12.38 -8.87 17.45
N ASP A 48 -11.14 -8.61 17.88
CA ASP A 48 -10.04 -9.54 17.77
C ASP A 48 -10.04 -10.56 18.92
N ARG A 49 -9.93 -11.84 18.59
CA ARG A 49 -9.96 -12.94 19.55
C ARG A 49 -8.69 -13.02 20.42
N LEU A 50 -7.56 -12.52 19.93
CA LEU A 50 -6.25 -12.63 20.58
C LEU A 50 -6.00 -11.56 21.64
N LYS A 51 -6.87 -10.54 21.74
CA LYS A 51 -6.82 -9.45 22.73
C LYS A 51 -5.46 -8.72 22.80
N GLN A 52 -5.28 -7.83 23.78
CA GLN A 52 -4.00 -7.15 23.99
C GLN A 52 -2.93 -8.10 24.52
N HIS A 53 -1.69 -7.92 24.07
CA HIS A 53 -0.55 -8.55 24.72
C HIS A 53 0.68 -7.66 24.59
N ILE A 54 1.14 -7.10 25.70
CA ILE A 54 2.27 -6.15 25.74
C ILE A 54 3.51 -6.92 26.21
N VAL A 55 4.48 -7.06 25.31
CA VAL A 55 5.78 -7.69 25.57
C VAL A 55 6.82 -7.05 24.65
N ASP A 56 8.09 -7.13 25.01
CA ASP A 56 9.19 -6.58 24.22
C ASP A 56 9.29 -7.25 22.84
N THR A 57 9.76 -6.47 21.87
CA THR A 57 10.07 -6.93 20.52
C THR A 57 11.52 -7.40 20.45
N ASP A 58 11.71 -8.68 20.10
CA ASP A 58 13.04 -9.29 19.91
C ASP A 58 13.44 -9.35 18.43
N TYR A 59 12.47 -9.56 17.52
CA TYR A 59 12.70 -9.61 16.08
C TYR A 59 11.45 -9.20 15.28
N TYR A 60 11.60 -9.09 13.95
CA TYR A 60 10.49 -8.75 13.05
C TYR A 60 10.26 -9.86 12.02
N THR A 61 8.99 -10.08 11.67
CA THR A 61 8.58 -10.95 10.55
C THR A 61 7.89 -10.10 9.48
N LEU A 62 8.44 -10.04 8.26
CA LEU A 62 7.72 -9.47 7.12
C LEU A 62 6.80 -10.55 6.53
N ALA A 63 5.49 -10.34 6.63
CA ALA A 63 4.48 -11.22 6.05
C ALA A 63 4.08 -10.71 4.66
N LEU A 64 4.19 -11.59 3.66
CA LEU A 64 3.79 -11.30 2.27
C LEU A 64 2.61 -12.16 1.85
N SER A 65 1.73 -11.58 1.04
CA SER A 65 0.60 -12.29 0.44
C SER A 65 0.73 -12.34 -1.08
N TRP A 66 0.39 -13.48 -1.68
CA TRP A 66 0.30 -13.62 -3.13
C TRP A 66 -1.11 -13.26 -3.60
N SER A 67 -1.27 -12.07 -4.18
CA SER A 67 -2.58 -11.49 -4.51
C SER A 67 -3.44 -12.36 -5.45
N PRO A 68 -2.90 -13.02 -6.49
CA PRO A 68 -3.72 -13.84 -7.38
C PRO A 68 -4.42 -15.00 -6.65
N ALA A 69 -3.70 -15.72 -5.79
CA ALA A 69 -4.28 -16.81 -4.99
C ALA A 69 -5.24 -16.28 -3.92
N PHE A 70 -4.91 -15.14 -3.30
CA PHE A 70 -5.81 -14.47 -2.35
C PHE A 70 -7.13 -14.07 -3.02
N CYS A 71 -7.09 -13.34 -4.13
CA CYS A 71 -8.28 -12.88 -4.84
C CYS A 71 -9.12 -14.05 -5.37
N GLN A 72 -8.48 -15.13 -5.86
CA GLN A 72 -9.21 -16.34 -6.25
C GLN A 72 -9.96 -16.97 -5.06
N LYS A 73 -9.30 -17.06 -3.89
CA LYS A 73 -9.93 -17.54 -2.65
C LYS A 73 -11.10 -16.64 -2.23
N GLN A 74 -10.95 -15.33 -2.33
CA GLN A 74 -12.02 -14.38 -1.99
C GLN A 74 -13.23 -14.54 -2.91
N LYS A 75 -13.04 -14.64 -4.23
CA LYS A 75 -14.14 -14.92 -5.17
C LYS A 75 -14.84 -16.22 -4.83
N ARG A 76 -14.08 -17.31 -4.58
CA ARG A 76 -14.66 -18.61 -4.23
C ARG A 76 -15.50 -18.54 -2.95
N ASN A 77 -15.00 -17.86 -1.92
CA ASN A 77 -15.68 -17.74 -0.63
C ASN A 77 -16.91 -16.82 -0.70
N ASN A 78 -17.00 -15.94 -1.69
CA ASN A 78 -18.05 -14.94 -1.83
C ASN A 78 -18.92 -15.18 -3.08
N HIS A 79 -19.09 -16.44 -3.49
CA HIS A 79 -19.97 -16.85 -4.60
C HIS A 79 -19.67 -16.10 -5.91
N GLY A 80 -18.38 -15.94 -6.23
CA GLY A 80 -17.89 -15.25 -7.42
C GLY A 80 -17.80 -13.72 -7.29
N LYS A 81 -18.28 -13.14 -6.19
CA LYS A 81 -18.24 -11.68 -5.95
C LYS A 81 -16.95 -11.26 -5.27
N ILE A 82 -16.52 -10.03 -5.53
CA ILE A 82 -15.46 -9.37 -4.77
C ILE A 82 -16.13 -8.47 -3.72
N PRO A 83 -15.74 -8.56 -2.43
CA PRO A 83 -16.14 -7.59 -1.42
C PRO A 83 -15.65 -6.19 -1.79
N SER A 84 -16.47 -5.16 -1.56
CA SER A 84 -16.16 -3.76 -1.92
C SER A 84 -14.80 -3.26 -1.41
N HIS A 85 -14.42 -3.63 -0.19
CA HIS A 85 -13.14 -3.24 0.41
C HIS A 85 -11.91 -3.90 -0.25
N LEU A 86 -12.11 -4.92 -1.10
CA LEU A 86 -11.07 -5.62 -1.85
C LEU A 86 -11.07 -5.27 -3.34
N GLU A 87 -11.96 -4.38 -3.80
CA GLU A 87 -12.07 -4.02 -5.22
C GLU A 87 -10.74 -3.45 -5.77
N TYR A 88 -10.02 -2.68 -4.95
CA TYR A 88 -8.71 -2.16 -5.34
C TYR A 88 -7.70 -3.27 -5.66
N GLN A 89 -7.67 -4.34 -4.86
CA GLN A 89 -6.73 -5.46 -5.06
C GLN A 89 -7.23 -6.49 -6.09
N CYS A 90 -8.55 -6.72 -6.15
CA CYS A 90 -9.11 -7.91 -6.80
C CYS A 90 -10.17 -7.61 -7.88
N GLY A 91 -10.60 -6.36 -8.04
CA GLY A 91 -11.73 -5.95 -8.86
C GLY A 91 -11.37 -5.42 -10.25
N GLY A 92 -10.20 -4.81 -10.42
CA GLY A 92 -9.82 -4.08 -11.63
C GLY A 92 -8.69 -4.70 -12.47
N SER A 93 -8.04 -3.86 -13.27
CA SER A 93 -6.87 -4.16 -14.11
C SER A 93 -5.54 -4.19 -13.34
N ALA A 94 -5.57 -3.87 -12.04
CA ALA A 94 -4.38 -3.88 -11.20
C ALA A 94 -3.96 -5.33 -10.90
N ASP A 95 -2.97 -5.83 -11.64
CA ASP A 95 -2.39 -7.14 -11.42
C ASP A 95 -1.34 -7.11 -10.31
N PHE A 96 -1.81 -7.14 -9.06
CA PHE A 96 -0.91 -7.30 -7.92
C PHE A 96 -0.25 -8.69 -7.92
N GLY A 97 1.06 -8.71 -7.67
CA GLY A 97 1.82 -9.94 -7.38
C GLY A 97 1.94 -10.17 -5.88
N TRP A 98 3.19 -10.23 -5.40
CA TRP A 98 3.49 -10.21 -3.98
C TRP A 98 3.20 -8.82 -3.41
N VAL A 99 2.44 -8.78 -2.33
CA VAL A 99 2.09 -7.56 -1.59
C VAL A 99 2.39 -7.73 -0.11
N ILE A 100 2.58 -6.63 0.58
CA ILE A 100 2.81 -6.61 2.03
C ILE A 100 1.49 -6.93 2.73
N HIS A 101 1.50 -8.00 3.51
CA HIS A 101 0.47 -8.24 4.50
C HIS A 101 0.74 -7.41 5.74
N GLY A 102 1.96 -7.46 6.28
CA GLY A 102 2.35 -6.72 7.47
C GLY A 102 3.81 -6.93 7.88
N LEU A 103 4.26 -6.16 8.86
CA LEU A 103 5.56 -6.34 9.51
C LEU A 103 5.31 -6.53 11.00
N TRP A 104 5.51 -7.74 11.49
CA TRP A 104 5.06 -8.12 12.82
C TRP A 104 6.23 -8.12 13.79
N PRO A 105 6.22 -7.25 14.82
CA PRO A 105 7.12 -7.37 15.96
C PRO A 105 6.83 -8.67 16.70
N GLN A 106 7.88 -9.42 17.02
CA GLN A 106 7.79 -10.73 17.64
C GLN A 106 8.65 -10.78 18.90
N SER A 107 8.16 -11.45 19.94
CA SER A 107 9.01 -11.90 21.04
C SER A 107 9.63 -13.27 20.74
N GLY A 108 10.90 -13.44 21.04
CA GLY A 108 11.64 -14.70 21.01
C GLY A 108 11.32 -15.62 22.19
N LYS A 109 10.52 -15.16 23.15
CA LYS A 109 10.02 -15.98 24.27
C LYS A 109 8.68 -16.65 23.96
N ALA A 110 7.95 -16.12 22.97
CA ALA A 110 6.62 -16.59 22.61
C ALA A 110 6.65 -18.05 22.12
N ARG A 111 5.69 -18.84 22.59
CA ARG A 111 5.46 -20.25 22.27
C ARG A 111 4.17 -20.47 21.49
N SER A 112 3.29 -19.47 21.46
CA SER A 112 2.05 -19.46 20.71
C SER A 112 1.82 -18.08 20.07
N VAL A 113 0.91 -18.04 19.09
CA VAL A 113 0.58 -16.81 18.37
C VAL A 113 0.05 -15.72 19.29
N ASP A 114 -0.57 -16.10 20.41
CA ASP A 114 -1.15 -15.21 21.40
C ASP A 114 -0.13 -14.69 22.44
N GLU A 115 1.14 -15.07 22.36
CA GLU A 115 2.23 -14.56 23.21
C GLU A 115 3.13 -13.51 22.52
N HIS A 116 2.91 -13.19 21.24
CA HIS A 116 3.65 -12.12 20.56
C HIS A 116 3.08 -10.71 20.87
N PRO A 117 3.86 -9.62 20.73
CA PRO A 117 3.36 -8.25 20.90
C PRO A 117 2.13 -7.97 20.02
N ARG A 118 1.06 -7.42 20.62
CA ARG A 118 -0.08 -6.91 19.85
C ARG A 118 -0.89 -5.85 20.59
N TYR A 119 -1.47 -4.93 19.82
CA TYR A 119 -2.30 -3.83 20.31
C TYR A 119 -1.60 -3.06 21.45
N CYS A 120 -0.29 -2.82 21.34
CA CYS A 120 0.50 -2.29 22.46
C CYS A 120 0.12 -0.86 22.87
N GLN A 121 -0.59 -0.13 22.01
CA GLN A 121 -1.18 1.19 22.28
C GLN A 121 -2.72 1.15 22.36
N GLY A 122 -3.32 -0.05 22.38
CA GLY A 122 -4.77 -0.25 22.43
C GLY A 122 -5.46 -0.04 21.07
N ASP A 123 -6.75 0.31 21.14
CA ASP A 123 -7.61 0.70 20.01
C ASP A 123 -7.21 2.12 19.58
N LEU A 124 -6.73 2.28 18.35
CA LEU A 124 -6.17 3.54 17.85
C LEU A 124 -7.13 4.22 16.89
N PRO A 125 -7.12 5.57 16.78
CA PRO A 125 -7.89 6.24 15.76
C PRO A 125 -7.43 5.85 14.35
N MET A 126 -8.32 6.03 13.37
CA MET A 126 -7.98 5.85 11.97
C MET A 126 -6.74 6.68 11.59
N VAL A 127 -5.77 6.02 10.98
CA VAL A 127 -4.65 6.67 10.29
C VAL A 127 -5.21 7.59 9.20
N ALA A 128 -4.59 8.75 8.98
CA ALA A 128 -5.03 9.69 7.97
C ALA A 128 -5.12 9.03 6.57
N GLU A 129 -6.21 9.31 5.86
CA GLU A 129 -6.52 8.67 4.57
C GLU A 129 -5.39 8.88 3.54
N GLN A 130 -4.73 10.05 3.57
CA GLN A 130 -3.60 10.36 2.71
C GLN A 130 -2.40 9.44 2.95
N THR A 131 -2.10 9.12 4.20
CA THR A 131 -1.05 8.16 4.56
C THR A 131 -1.42 6.77 4.07
N ILE A 132 -2.67 6.33 4.25
CA ILE A 132 -3.13 5.04 3.73
C ILE A 132 -2.95 4.96 2.20
N LYS A 133 -3.43 5.98 1.47
CA LYS A 133 -3.32 6.06 0.00
C LYS A 133 -1.88 5.94 -0.51
N GLN A 134 -0.92 6.48 0.22
CA GLN A 134 0.51 6.43 -0.13
C GLN A 134 1.06 4.99 -0.18
N TYR A 135 0.54 4.08 0.64
CA TYR A 135 1.06 2.70 0.77
C TYR A 135 0.15 1.63 0.20
N LEU A 136 -1.03 1.99 -0.32
CA LEU A 136 -1.91 1.07 -1.05
C LEU A 136 -1.20 0.31 -2.19
N PRO A 137 -0.26 0.89 -2.96
CA PRO A 137 0.44 0.15 -4.01
C PRO A 137 1.28 -1.04 -3.48
N GLU A 138 1.77 -0.99 -2.25
CA GLU A 138 2.54 -2.09 -1.63
C GLU A 138 1.66 -3.01 -0.77
N SER A 139 0.63 -2.48 -0.12
CA SER A 139 -0.33 -3.21 0.71
C SER A 139 -1.77 -2.81 0.34
N PRO A 140 -2.41 -3.52 -0.59
CA PRO A 140 -3.62 -3.06 -1.27
C PRO A 140 -4.90 -3.29 -0.45
N GLY A 141 -5.02 -2.61 0.69
CA GLY A 141 -6.24 -2.59 1.50
C GLY A 141 -6.18 -1.58 2.63
N ALA A 142 -7.13 -0.65 2.67
CA ALA A 142 -7.19 0.39 3.71
C ALA A 142 -7.41 -0.21 5.11
N THR A 143 -8.39 -1.12 5.24
CA THR A 143 -8.65 -1.84 6.49
C THR A 143 -7.48 -2.74 6.90
N LEU A 144 -6.76 -3.31 5.93
CA LEU A 144 -5.54 -4.08 6.20
C LEU A 144 -4.46 -3.18 6.80
N LEU A 145 -4.13 -2.06 6.15
CA LEU A 145 -3.14 -1.11 6.64
C LEU A 145 -3.47 -0.58 8.04
N GLN A 146 -4.72 -0.18 8.29
CA GLN A 146 -5.17 0.26 9.62
C GLN A 146 -5.00 -0.84 10.66
N GLY A 147 -5.50 -2.05 10.38
CA GLY A 147 -5.42 -3.17 11.33
C GLY A 147 -3.99 -3.61 11.62
N GLU A 148 -3.13 -3.61 10.61
CA GLU A 148 -1.72 -3.98 10.75
C GLU A 148 -0.94 -2.94 11.52
N TRP A 149 -1.26 -1.66 11.34
CA TRP A 149 -0.71 -0.58 12.17
C TRP A 149 -1.10 -0.76 13.63
N GLU A 150 -2.40 -0.85 13.92
CA GLU A 150 -2.92 -0.88 15.28
C GLU A 150 -2.53 -2.15 16.03
N LYS A 151 -2.66 -3.31 15.38
CA LYS A 151 -2.37 -4.59 15.99
C LYS A 151 -0.88 -4.84 16.13
N HIS A 152 -0.06 -4.46 15.15
CA HIS A 152 1.34 -4.87 15.09
C HIS A 152 2.31 -3.68 15.09
N GLY A 153 2.13 -2.70 14.20
CA GLY A 153 3.05 -1.58 14.05
C GLY A 153 3.24 -0.74 15.32
N ALA A 154 2.15 -0.44 16.03
CA ALA A 154 2.16 0.38 17.23
C ALA A 154 2.93 -0.23 18.42
N CYS A 155 3.35 -1.51 18.32
CA CYS A 155 4.23 -2.15 19.31
C CYS A 155 5.71 -1.78 19.18
N ALA A 156 6.14 -1.25 18.03
CA ALA A 156 7.55 -0.96 17.76
C ALA A 156 7.80 0.41 17.11
N PHE A 157 6.73 1.12 16.74
CA PHE A 157 6.79 2.40 16.04
C PHE A 157 5.83 3.39 16.70
N ASN A 158 6.18 4.67 16.67
CA ASN A 158 5.36 5.74 17.24
C ASN A 158 4.37 6.33 16.23
N GLN A 159 4.59 6.15 14.92
CA GLN A 159 3.78 6.70 13.85
C GLN A 159 3.53 5.65 12.76
N ALA A 160 2.34 5.67 12.18
CA ALA A 160 1.95 4.74 11.13
C ALA A 160 2.78 4.90 9.85
N ASP A 161 3.13 6.14 9.48
CA ASP A 161 3.95 6.42 8.29
C ASP A 161 5.34 5.76 8.40
N ASP A 162 6.00 5.86 9.56
CA ASP A 162 7.30 5.21 9.79
C ASP A 162 7.21 3.68 9.66
N TYR A 163 6.13 3.10 10.19
CA TYR A 163 5.87 1.66 10.11
C TYR A 163 5.68 1.19 8.66
N PHE A 164 4.84 1.88 7.88
CA PHE A 164 4.60 1.54 6.47
C PHE A 164 5.81 1.81 5.59
N ALA A 165 6.55 2.91 5.83
CA ALA A 165 7.82 3.19 5.16
C ALA A 165 8.83 2.06 5.42
N LYS A 166 8.88 1.54 6.66
CA LYS A 166 9.76 0.43 7.01
C LYS A 166 9.38 -0.85 6.27
N GLN A 167 8.10 -1.21 6.25
CA GLN A 167 7.57 -2.33 5.47
C GLN A 167 8.02 -2.26 4.00
N LYS A 168 7.77 -1.10 3.36
CA LYS A 168 8.15 -0.84 1.96
C LYS A 168 9.65 -0.97 1.74
N SER A 169 10.47 -0.47 2.67
CA SER A 169 11.93 -0.58 2.58
C SER A 169 12.40 -2.04 2.55
N TYR A 170 11.79 -2.93 3.37
CA TYR A 170 12.13 -4.34 3.37
C TYR A 170 11.71 -5.03 2.08
N LEU A 171 10.50 -4.75 1.58
CA LEU A 171 10.03 -5.32 0.33
C LEU A 171 10.95 -4.95 -0.84
N ILE A 172 11.36 -3.68 -0.95
CA ILE A 172 12.30 -3.24 -2.00
C ILE A 172 13.67 -3.92 -1.86
N SER A 173 14.19 -4.04 -0.64
CA SER A 173 15.50 -4.65 -0.38
C SER A 173 15.57 -6.15 -0.68
N SER A 174 14.42 -6.84 -0.64
CA SER A 174 14.33 -8.29 -0.78
C SER A 174 14.37 -8.82 -2.22
N ASN A 175 14.57 -7.94 -3.22
CA ASN A 175 14.56 -8.28 -4.66
C ASN A 175 13.26 -8.97 -5.15
N TYR A 176 12.18 -8.96 -4.36
CA TYR A 176 10.87 -9.34 -4.88
C TYR A 176 10.44 -8.30 -5.90
N ARG A 177 10.39 -8.70 -7.17
CA ARG A 177 9.91 -7.86 -8.27
C ARG A 177 8.43 -7.58 -8.03
N ILE A 178 8.11 -6.44 -7.42
CA ILE A 178 6.75 -5.91 -7.43
C ILE A 178 6.45 -5.57 -8.89
N PRO A 179 5.50 -6.23 -9.57
CA PRO A 179 5.04 -5.74 -10.85
C PRO A 179 4.56 -4.32 -10.61
N LYS A 180 5.17 -3.32 -11.25
CA LYS A 180 4.67 -1.95 -11.19
C LYS A 180 3.20 -2.02 -11.61
N CYS A 181 2.29 -1.43 -10.82
CA CYS A 181 0.92 -1.19 -11.25
C CYS A 181 1.01 -0.56 -12.65
N LEU A 182 0.53 -1.27 -13.67
CA LEU A 182 0.53 -0.77 -15.03
C LEU A 182 -0.49 0.37 -15.06
N ASN A 183 -0.01 1.59 -15.34
CA ASN A 183 -0.84 2.75 -15.65
C ASN A 183 -1.61 2.53 -16.96
#